data_AF-A0A958CMA2-F1
#
_entry.id   AF-A0A958CMA2-F1
#
_cell.length_a   1.000
_cell.length_b   1.000
_cell.length_c   1.000
_cell.angle_alpha   90.00
_cell.angle_beta   90.00
_cell.angle_gamma   90.00
#
_symmetry.space_group_name_H-M   'P 1'
#
loop_
_entity.id
_entity.type
_entity.pdbx_description
1 polymer ?
#
loop_
_entity_poly.entity_id
_entity_poly.type
_entity_poly.pdbx_seq_one_letter_code
_entity_poly.pdbx_strand_id
1 'polypeptide(L)'
;MKRKLRGLKRTDIQLDFDLYRVSVPIPGVAGDELSVVDIHPPGVDRTIVFVHGYAGCAETWEHQINHFSRDFRVVAPDLRGHGQSDAPFTRYTMRELVADLFAISQFLELPDQFVLVGHSFGGSICVEYANVHPEQIERLVLIATAGEYPLRRTASLAYHIPTAMLRPIWNYRPRWNAELHVVKRMAVNNMAQWQGWSLMRAIQAPTLIITGERDTYFPRYVFEDVGRIIPGAQVVDVGASRHKVQLERHQAVNRAIERFVEDTERRAAWREVDKPPDSEAGRPWLKLYSKGTPPTVPIPRRPLHEFLESAAEALPRRAATVFYGQRLTYSRLNQLANQIGQILHGQGVQPGDRVMILLPNMPEHVAAFFGILKIGGVVVLPHADATAQDVSAQARANNVVALITLHSLADLAADLRKGSAMRDVLLVDLTRDAAAAERAMLDRLGRPTGPADMPDASQPAGAAVGRSLRVLLRDAPFDAPRSDVDGDELAVIIYTSGVTGPAKAVRLTHANLAANTLQVRHWIPDLRYGQETFITVLPLCHAYGMTVAMLLPIAVGATMLLLPQSDVPEILHNIFS
;
A
#
# COMPACT_ATOMS: atom_id res chain seq x y z
N MET A 1 1.67 -14.86 7.74
CA MET A 1 0.99 -14.22 6.59
C MET A 1 1.25 -15.01 5.30
N LYS A 2 0.22 -15.66 4.75
CA LYS A 2 0.27 -16.28 3.43
C LYS A 2 0.13 -15.20 2.33
N ARG A 3 1.16 -14.38 2.08
CA ARG A 3 1.20 -13.41 0.97
C ARG A 3 1.98 -13.97 -0.23
N LYS A 4 1.47 -15.05 -0.85
CA LYS A 4 2.18 -15.79 -1.93
C LYS A 4 1.43 -15.87 -3.26
N LEU A 5 0.51 -14.95 -3.54
CA LEU A 5 -0.10 -14.85 -4.86
C LEU A 5 0.40 -13.57 -5.54
N ARG A 6 1.34 -13.77 -6.48
CA ARG A 6 1.98 -12.70 -7.22
C ARG A 6 0.96 -12.11 -8.18
N GLY A 7 0.48 -10.90 -7.86
CA GLY A 7 -0.19 -10.02 -8.82
C GLY A 7 0.70 -9.71 -10.04
N LEU A 8 0.11 -9.03 -11.02
CA LEU A 8 0.81 -8.55 -12.21
C LEU A 8 2.08 -7.77 -11.82
N LYS A 9 3.12 -7.82 -12.67
CA LYS A 9 4.35 -7.05 -12.41
C LYS A 9 3.97 -5.56 -12.39
N ARG A 10 4.29 -4.86 -11.29
CA ARG A 10 4.14 -3.40 -11.20
C ARG A 10 5.08 -2.75 -12.24
N THR A 11 4.56 -2.30 -13.38
CA THR A 11 5.39 -1.74 -14.47
C THR A 11 5.30 -0.22 -14.60
N ASP A 12 4.19 0.40 -14.17
CA ASP A 12 3.89 1.82 -14.38
C ASP A 12 3.38 2.49 -13.10
N ILE A 13 2.94 3.75 -13.19
CA ILE A 13 2.26 4.46 -12.09
C ILE A 13 0.99 3.69 -11.70
N GLN A 14 1.16 2.78 -10.75
CA GLN A 14 0.11 1.95 -10.22
C GLN A 14 0.00 2.23 -8.73
N LEU A 15 -1.24 2.35 -8.27
CA LEU A 15 -1.54 2.34 -6.85
C LEU A 15 -1.01 1.03 -6.26
N ASP A 16 -0.30 1.14 -5.14
CA ASP A 16 0.07 -0.02 -4.35
C ASP A 16 -1.18 -0.53 -3.62
N PHE A 17 -1.91 -1.47 -4.23
CA PHE A 17 -3.17 -1.96 -3.68
C PHE A 17 -3.03 -2.53 -2.27
N ASP A 18 -1.86 -2.98 -1.86
CA ASP A 18 -1.64 -3.48 -0.50
C ASP A 18 -1.84 -2.38 0.55
N LEU A 19 -1.58 -1.11 0.19
CA LEU A 19 -1.86 0.05 1.04
C LEU A 19 -3.35 0.43 1.08
N TYR A 20 -4.20 -0.15 0.24
CA TYR A 20 -5.64 0.13 0.21
C TYR A 20 -6.46 -1.09 0.65
N ARG A 21 -5.80 -2.15 1.14
CA ARG A 21 -6.47 -3.37 1.58
C ARG A 21 -7.05 -3.19 2.97
N VAL A 22 -8.31 -3.57 3.12
CA VAL A 22 -9.06 -3.65 4.37
C VAL A 22 -9.43 -5.11 4.60
N SER A 23 -9.32 -5.55 5.85
CA SER A 23 -9.80 -6.86 6.30
C SER A 23 -11.29 -6.79 6.63
N VAL A 24 -12.10 -7.61 5.97
CA VAL A 24 -13.54 -7.72 6.23
C VAL A 24 -13.84 -9.13 6.78
N PRO A 25 -14.44 -9.28 7.97
CA PRO A 25 -14.74 -10.59 8.53
C PRO A 25 -15.63 -11.45 7.62
N ILE A 26 -15.28 -12.73 7.47
CA ILE A 26 -16.11 -13.68 6.70
C ILE A 26 -17.35 -14.06 7.54
N PRO A 27 -18.59 -13.87 7.03
CA PRO A 27 -19.80 -14.21 7.76
C PRO A 27 -19.84 -15.69 8.19
N GLY A 28 -20.05 -15.91 9.48
CA GLY A 28 -20.17 -17.25 10.06
C GLY A 28 -18.88 -18.04 10.17
N VAL A 29 -17.71 -17.42 9.95
CA VAL A 29 -16.39 -18.05 10.09
C VAL A 29 -15.53 -17.21 11.03
N ALA A 30 -15.29 -17.73 12.23
CA ALA A 30 -14.58 -16.97 13.26
C ALA A 30 -13.10 -16.79 12.93
N GLY A 31 -12.64 -15.54 12.87
CA GLY A 31 -11.22 -15.17 12.73
C GLY A 31 -10.65 -15.26 11.32
N ASP A 32 -11.45 -15.66 10.31
CA ASP A 32 -11.04 -15.63 8.91
C ASP A 32 -11.64 -14.39 8.22
N GLU A 33 -10.84 -13.75 7.37
CA GLU A 33 -11.14 -12.45 6.77
C GLU A 33 -11.04 -12.46 5.24
N LEU A 34 -11.82 -11.60 4.60
CA LEU A 34 -11.67 -11.20 3.21
C LEU A 34 -10.70 -10.03 3.12
N SER A 35 -9.79 -10.08 2.16
CA SER A 35 -8.98 -8.93 1.79
C SER A 35 -9.67 -8.14 0.69
N VAL A 36 -9.96 -6.87 0.95
CA VAL A 36 -10.72 -6.01 0.05
C VAL A 36 -9.92 -4.76 -0.26
N VAL A 37 -9.67 -4.50 -1.55
CA VAL A 37 -9.13 -3.20 -1.98
C VAL A 37 -10.26 -2.17 -1.91
N ASP A 38 -10.13 -1.17 -1.04
CA ASP A 38 -11.08 -0.06 -0.89
C ASP A 38 -10.35 1.26 -1.13
N ILE A 39 -10.67 1.90 -2.26
CA ILE A 39 -10.09 3.17 -2.66
C ILE A 39 -11.19 4.21 -2.65
N HIS A 40 -11.19 5.07 -1.62
CA HIS A 40 -12.20 6.11 -1.42
C HIS A 40 -11.59 7.51 -1.50
N PRO A 41 -11.60 8.14 -2.69
CA PRO A 41 -11.18 9.54 -2.83
C PRO A 41 -12.13 10.47 -2.05
N PRO A 42 -11.62 11.52 -1.38
CA PRO A 42 -12.47 12.48 -0.68
C PRO A 42 -13.47 13.17 -1.62
N GLY A 43 -14.72 13.32 -1.16
CA GLY A 43 -15.77 14.02 -1.90
C GLY A 43 -16.42 13.20 -3.03
N VAL A 44 -16.20 11.88 -3.05
CA VAL A 44 -16.83 10.98 -4.01
C VAL A 44 -17.93 10.16 -3.32
N ASP A 45 -19.14 10.27 -3.87
CA ASP A 45 -20.35 9.65 -3.30
C ASP A 45 -20.77 8.36 -4.04
N ARG A 46 -20.37 8.20 -5.31
CA ARG A 46 -20.70 7.00 -6.10
C ARG A 46 -19.65 5.92 -5.96
N THR A 47 -20.10 4.68 -5.87
CA THR A 47 -19.24 3.50 -5.67
C THR A 47 -19.35 2.52 -6.84
N ILE A 48 -18.21 1.95 -7.24
CA ILE A 48 -18.13 0.82 -8.18
C ILE A 48 -17.48 -0.38 -7.47
N VAL A 49 -18.17 -1.51 -7.47
CA VAL A 49 -17.70 -2.77 -6.90
C VAL A 49 -17.30 -3.74 -8.01
N PHE A 50 -16.06 -4.22 -8.01
CA PHE A 50 -15.52 -5.15 -9.01
C PHE A 50 -15.34 -6.57 -8.46
N VAL A 51 -16.01 -7.56 -9.05
CA VAL A 51 -15.99 -8.96 -8.63
C VAL A 51 -15.25 -9.80 -9.67
N HIS A 52 -14.09 -10.35 -9.28
CA HIS A 52 -13.24 -11.12 -10.18
C HIS A 52 -13.81 -12.50 -10.53
N GLY A 53 -13.35 -13.07 -11.65
CA GLY A 53 -13.72 -14.42 -12.09
C GLY A 53 -13.09 -15.56 -11.29
N TYR A 54 -13.44 -16.79 -11.68
CA TYR A 54 -12.95 -18.01 -11.04
C TYR A 54 -11.41 -18.09 -11.03
N ALA A 55 -10.83 -18.37 -9.85
CA ALA A 55 -9.38 -18.40 -9.61
C ALA A 55 -8.65 -17.06 -9.90
N GLY A 56 -9.38 -15.94 -9.94
CA GLY A 56 -8.85 -14.57 -10.05
C GLY A 56 -8.49 -13.94 -8.70
N CYS A 57 -8.25 -12.63 -8.71
CA CYS A 57 -8.00 -11.78 -7.53
C CYS A 57 -8.32 -10.31 -7.88
N ALA A 58 -8.30 -9.42 -6.90
CA ALA A 58 -8.56 -7.99 -7.07
C ALA A 58 -7.62 -7.34 -8.11
N GLU A 59 -6.36 -7.76 -8.19
CA GLU A 59 -5.38 -7.26 -9.17
C GLU A 59 -5.78 -7.55 -10.64
N THR A 60 -6.73 -8.47 -10.88
CA THR A 60 -7.27 -8.66 -12.24
C THR A 60 -8.09 -7.48 -12.75
N TRP A 61 -8.37 -6.50 -11.88
CA TRP A 61 -9.02 -5.24 -12.17
C TRP A 61 -8.05 -4.05 -12.17
N GLU A 62 -6.73 -4.26 -12.21
CA GLU A 62 -5.76 -3.17 -12.02
C GLU A 62 -6.02 -1.95 -12.93
N HIS A 63 -6.37 -2.19 -14.19
CA HIS A 63 -6.62 -1.12 -15.16
C HIS A 63 -7.94 -0.39 -14.93
N GLN A 64 -8.92 -1.07 -14.35
CA GLN A 64 -10.21 -0.50 -13.99
C GLN A 64 -10.07 0.29 -12.68
N ILE A 65 -9.43 -0.29 -11.66
CA ILE A 65 -9.18 0.38 -10.37
C ILE A 65 -8.41 1.69 -10.59
N ASN A 66 -7.30 1.67 -11.33
CA ASN A 66 -6.51 2.88 -11.60
C ASN A 66 -7.26 3.94 -12.43
N HIS A 67 -8.26 3.54 -13.21
CA HIS A 67 -9.05 4.45 -14.04
C HIS A 67 -10.21 5.07 -13.26
N PHE A 68 -11.01 4.25 -12.58
CA PHE A 68 -12.23 4.68 -11.89
C PHE A 68 -11.99 5.30 -10.51
N SER A 69 -10.88 4.99 -9.84
CA SER A 69 -10.54 5.57 -8.52
C SER A 69 -10.28 7.08 -8.52
N ARG A 70 -10.49 7.76 -9.64
CA ARG A 70 -10.42 9.22 -9.76
C ARG A 70 -11.74 9.88 -9.38
N ASP A 71 -12.83 9.26 -9.82
CA ASP A 71 -14.18 9.82 -9.83
C ASP A 71 -15.19 8.92 -9.08
N PHE A 72 -14.78 7.70 -8.72
CA PHE A 72 -15.58 6.72 -7.98
C PHE A 72 -14.82 6.21 -6.76
N ARG A 73 -15.55 5.89 -5.68
CA ARG A 73 -15.06 4.94 -4.69
C ARG A 73 -14.99 3.57 -5.36
N VAL A 74 -13.83 2.94 -5.35
CA VAL A 74 -13.62 1.64 -5.99
C VAL A 74 -13.39 0.58 -4.93
N VAL A 75 -14.21 -0.46 -4.98
CA VAL A 75 -14.12 -1.62 -4.08
C VAL A 75 -13.85 -2.87 -4.92
N ALA A 76 -12.80 -3.62 -4.62
CA ALA A 76 -12.47 -4.86 -5.30
C ALA A 76 -12.03 -5.93 -4.30
N PRO A 77 -12.93 -6.85 -3.91
CA PRO A 77 -12.57 -7.94 -3.01
C PRO A 77 -11.79 -9.05 -3.70
N ASP A 78 -10.84 -9.64 -2.97
CA ASP A 78 -10.47 -11.03 -3.19
C ASP A 78 -11.59 -11.92 -2.64
N LEU A 79 -12.20 -12.76 -3.48
CA LEU A 79 -13.21 -13.71 -3.01
C LEU A 79 -12.64 -14.63 -1.93
N ARG A 80 -13.47 -15.18 -1.03
CA ARG A 80 -13.00 -16.15 -0.02
C ARG A 80 -12.13 -17.23 -0.66
N GLY A 81 -10.97 -17.48 -0.07
CA GLY A 81 -9.96 -18.42 -0.54
C GLY A 81 -9.20 -18.02 -1.81
N HIS A 82 -9.33 -16.77 -2.25
CA HIS A 82 -8.59 -16.18 -3.35
C HIS A 82 -7.65 -15.08 -2.87
N GLY A 83 -6.62 -14.76 -3.67
CA GLY A 83 -5.72 -13.63 -3.45
C GLY A 83 -5.18 -13.59 -2.01
N GLN A 84 -5.50 -12.52 -1.29
CA GLN A 84 -5.10 -12.33 0.10
C GLN A 84 -6.21 -12.65 1.12
N SER A 85 -7.38 -13.10 0.66
CA SER A 85 -8.46 -13.56 1.55
C SER A 85 -8.16 -14.94 2.12
N ASP A 86 -8.60 -15.17 3.36
CA ASP A 86 -8.46 -16.46 4.01
C ASP A 86 -9.25 -17.55 3.27
N ALA A 87 -8.77 -18.79 3.39
CA ALA A 87 -9.27 -19.95 2.65
C ALA A 87 -9.94 -21.00 3.55
N PRO A 88 -11.02 -20.65 4.29
CA PRO A 88 -11.62 -21.53 5.27
C PRO A 88 -12.17 -22.82 4.66
N PHE A 89 -12.30 -23.89 5.44
CA PHE A 89 -12.87 -25.16 4.94
C PHE A 89 -14.41 -25.15 4.85
N THR A 90 -14.98 -24.09 4.27
CA THR A 90 -16.43 -23.96 4.01
C THR A 90 -16.87 -24.73 2.76
N ARG A 91 -18.13 -24.56 2.35
CA ARG A 91 -18.64 -25.21 1.13
C ARG A 91 -18.39 -24.37 -0.12
N TYR A 92 -18.10 -23.07 0.00
CA TYR A 92 -17.93 -22.15 -1.12
C TYR A 92 -19.14 -22.13 -2.07
N THR A 93 -20.34 -22.20 -1.52
CA THR A 93 -21.60 -22.13 -2.27
C THR A 93 -21.88 -20.72 -2.76
N MET A 94 -22.75 -20.58 -3.76
CA MET A 94 -23.14 -19.27 -4.29
C MET A 94 -23.73 -18.38 -3.20
N ARG A 95 -24.54 -18.96 -2.30
CA ARG A 95 -25.08 -18.26 -1.12
C ARG A 95 -23.99 -17.69 -0.22
N GLU A 96 -22.90 -18.43 0.01
CA GLU A 96 -21.77 -17.94 0.80
C GLU A 96 -21.02 -16.80 0.10
N LEU A 97 -20.84 -16.89 -1.22
CA LEU A 97 -20.17 -15.85 -2.01
C LEU A 97 -21.00 -14.56 -2.11
N VAL A 98 -22.33 -14.67 -2.22
CA VAL A 98 -23.25 -13.53 -2.17
C VAL A 98 -23.26 -12.90 -0.76
N ALA A 99 -23.24 -13.72 0.29
CA ALA A 99 -23.16 -13.24 1.67
C ALA A 99 -21.85 -12.49 1.95
N ASP A 100 -20.73 -12.90 1.34
CA ASP A 100 -19.47 -12.14 1.41
C ASP A 100 -19.61 -10.74 0.84
N LEU A 101 -20.17 -10.61 -0.38
CA LEU A 101 -20.36 -9.30 -1.01
C LEU A 101 -21.28 -8.40 -0.17
N PHE A 102 -22.31 -8.98 0.45
CA PHE A 102 -23.20 -8.24 1.34
C PHE A 102 -22.46 -7.81 2.62
N ALA A 103 -21.66 -8.69 3.22
CA ALA A 103 -20.85 -8.33 4.38
C ALA A 103 -19.84 -7.23 4.08
N ILE A 104 -19.25 -7.24 2.89
CA ILE A 104 -18.39 -6.15 2.41
C ILE A 104 -19.19 -4.86 2.30
N SER A 105 -20.40 -4.89 1.73
CA SER A 105 -21.21 -3.68 1.59
C SER A 105 -21.58 -3.06 2.94
N GLN A 106 -21.88 -3.89 3.93
CA GLN A 106 -22.20 -3.45 5.28
C GLN A 106 -20.96 -2.97 6.05
N PHE A 107 -19.87 -3.73 6.02
CA PHE A 107 -18.66 -3.42 6.80
C PHE A 107 -17.96 -2.16 6.32
N LEU A 108 -17.95 -1.93 4.99
CA LEU A 108 -17.34 -0.74 4.38
C LEU A 108 -18.31 0.45 4.31
N GLU A 109 -19.54 0.30 4.82
CA GLU A 109 -20.59 1.33 4.79
C GLU A 109 -20.74 1.91 3.38
N LEU A 110 -20.96 1.02 2.41
CA LEU A 110 -21.19 1.44 1.02
C LEU A 110 -22.51 2.22 0.91
N PRO A 111 -22.64 3.14 -0.06
CA PRO A 111 -23.89 3.86 -0.28
C PRO A 111 -25.04 2.89 -0.56
N ASP A 112 -26.28 3.35 -0.32
CA ASP A 112 -27.50 2.56 -0.50
C ASP A 112 -27.57 1.87 -1.87
N GLN A 113 -27.05 2.53 -2.91
CA GLN A 113 -26.92 1.96 -4.26
C GLN A 113 -25.50 2.15 -4.80
N PHE A 114 -25.00 1.14 -5.51
CA PHE A 114 -23.70 1.19 -6.18
C PHE A 114 -23.72 0.45 -7.52
N VAL A 115 -22.70 0.71 -8.35
CA VAL A 115 -22.49 0.00 -9.61
C VAL A 115 -21.77 -1.31 -9.32
N LEU A 116 -22.33 -2.43 -9.78
CA LEU A 116 -21.75 -3.75 -9.58
C LEU A 116 -21.20 -4.30 -10.91
N VAL A 117 -19.92 -4.64 -10.94
CA VAL A 117 -19.21 -5.12 -12.13
C VAL A 117 -18.65 -6.50 -11.87
N GLY A 118 -18.99 -7.49 -12.69
CA GLY A 118 -18.49 -8.85 -12.56
C GLY A 118 -17.83 -9.38 -13.82
N HIS A 119 -16.70 -10.08 -13.68
CA HIS A 119 -16.04 -10.78 -14.77
C HIS A 119 -16.26 -12.29 -14.67
N SER A 120 -16.66 -12.93 -15.77
CA SER A 120 -16.79 -14.39 -15.86
C SER A 120 -17.67 -14.94 -14.72
N PHE A 121 -17.16 -15.88 -13.92
CA PHE A 121 -17.86 -16.42 -12.75
C PHE A 121 -18.21 -15.34 -11.71
N GLY A 122 -17.40 -14.28 -11.58
CA GLY A 122 -17.72 -13.13 -10.76
C GLY A 122 -19.01 -12.44 -11.20
N GLY A 123 -19.26 -12.39 -12.51
CA GLY A 123 -20.54 -11.91 -13.05
C GLY A 123 -21.73 -12.80 -12.68
N SER A 124 -21.55 -14.11 -12.55
CA SER A 124 -22.61 -14.99 -12.05
C SER A 124 -22.94 -14.71 -10.58
N ILE A 125 -21.93 -14.43 -9.76
CA ILE A 125 -22.11 -13.97 -8.38
C ILE A 125 -22.88 -12.63 -8.37
N CYS A 126 -22.53 -11.69 -9.25
CA CYS A 126 -23.22 -10.41 -9.37
C CYS A 126 -24.69 -10.57 -9.80
N VAL A 127 -25.01 -11.52 -10.69
CA VAL A 127 -26.39 -11.83 -11.09
C VAL A 127 -27.21 -12.32 -9.90
N GLU A 128 -26.65 -13.21 -9.07
CA GLU A 128 -27.31 -13.68 -7.84
C GLU A 128 -27.50 -12.54 -6.85
N TYR A 129 -26.44 -11.79 -6.61
CA TYR A 129 -26.47 -10.65 -5.70
C TYR A 129 -27.54 -9.63 -6.10
N ALA A 130 -27.63 -9.29 -7.40
CA ALA A 130 -28.63 -8.35 -7.92
C ALA A 130 -30.08 -8.87 -7.82
N ASN A 131 -30.28 -10.19 -7.69
CA ASN A 131 -31.60 -10.76 -7.44
C ASN A 131 -31.96 -10.82 -5.96
N VAL A 132 -30.96 -11.02 -5.08
CA VAL A 132 -31.16 -11.07 -3.62
C VAL A 132 -31.27 -9.67 -3.01
N HIS A 133 -30.48 -8.71 -3.54
CA HIS A 133 -30.39 -7.32 -3.07
C HIS A 133 -30.61 -6.32 -4.23
N PRO A 134 -31.75 -6.38 -4.95
CA PRO A 134 -32.00 -5.51 -6.11
C PRO A 134 -31.98 -4.01 -5.74
N GLU A 135 -32.34 -3.67 -4.51
CA GLU A 135 -32.35 -2.31 -3.99
C GLU A 135 -30.95 -1.67 -3.96
N GLN A 136 -29.89 -2.49 -3.82
CA GLN A 136 -28.51 -2.02 -3.72
C GLN A 136 -27.83 -1.79 -5.09
N ILE A 137 -28.49 -2.15 -6.19
CA ILE A 137 -27.89 -2.11 -7.52
C ILE A 137 -28.35 -0.90 -8.30
N GLU A 138 -27.47 0.09 -8.39
CA GLU A 138 -27.65 1.25 -9.25
C GLU A 138 -27.60 0.82 -10.73
N ARG A 139 -26.58 0.02 -11.07
CA ARG A 139 -26.28 -0.50 -12.41
C ARG A 139 -25.50 -1.81 -12.32
N LEU A 140 -25.72 -2.69 -13.27
CA LEU A 140 -25.01 -3.97 -13.39
C LEU A 140 -24.15 -4.02 -14.65
N VAL A 141 -22.90 -4.46 -14.54
CA VAL A 141 -22.01 -4.71 -15.68
C VAL A 141 -21.52 -6.15 -15.65
N LEU A 142 -21.76 -6.89 -16.73
CA LEU A 142 -21.36 -8.28 -16.88
C LEU A 142 -20.34 -8.41 -18.00
N ILE A 143 -19.12 -8.84 -17.66
CA ILE A 143 -18.02 -9.00 -18.62
C ILE A 143 -17.73 -10.48 -18.82
N ALA A 144 -17.93 -10.96 -20.05
CA ALA A 144 -17.74 -12.36 -20.42
C ALA A 144 -18.46 -13.36 -19.48
N THR A 145 -19.68 -13.01 -19.07
CA THR A 145 -20.52 -13.81 -18.16
C THR A 145 -21.49 -14.69 -18.95
N ALA A 146 -21.69 -15.93 -18.49
CA ALA A 146 -22.57 -16.91 -19.10
C ALA A 146 -23.73 -17.29 -18.17
N GLY A 147 -24.86 -17.70 -18.74
CA GLY A 147 -26.02 -18.19 -17.98
C GLY A 147 -25.84 -19.60 -17.41
N GLU A 148 -24.89 -20.37 -17.92
CA GLU A 148 -24.52 -21.69 -17.43
C GLU A 148 -23.07 -22.04 -17.80
N TYR A 149 -22.47 -22.99 -17.09
CA TYR A 149 -21.10 -23.47 -17.33
C TYR A 149 -21.13 -24.96 -17.71
N PRO A 150 -21.34 -25.31 -18.99
CA PRO A 150 -21.41 -26.70 -19.41
C PRO A 150 -20.03 -27.37 -19.27
N LEU A 151 -19.82 -28.06 -18.15
CA LEU A 151 -18.61 -28.84 -17.95
C LEU A 151 -18.66 -30.10 -18.81
N ARG A 152 -17.62 -30.34 -19.62
CA ARG A 152 -17.44 -31.63 -20.30
C ARG A 152 -17.44 -32.74 -19.24
N ARG A 153 -18.18 -33.83 -19.45
CA ARG A 153 -18.31 -34.94 -18.48
C ARG A 153 -16.96 -35.43 -17.93
N THR A 154 -15.92 -35.44 -18.76
CA THR A 154 -14.54 -35.80 -18.38
C THR A 154 -13.85 -34.79 -17.45
N ALA A 155 -14.17 -33.50 -17.57
CA ALA A 155 -13.68 -32.47 -16.65
C ALA A 155 -14.32 -32.61 -15.26
N SER A 156 -15.56 -33.10 -15.17
CA SER A 156 -16.22 -33.36 -13.88
C SER A 156 -15.51 -34.43 -13.05
N LEU A 157 -14.93 -35.46 -13.68
CA LEU A 157 -14.15 -36.50 -13.00
C LEU A 157 -12.89 -35.93 -12.34
N ALA A 158 -12.24 -34.94 -12.96
CA ALA A 158 -11.04 -34.30 -12.42
C ALA A 158 -11.31 -33.62 -11.07
N TYR A 159 -12.52 -33.09 -10.86
CA TYR A 159 -12.92 -32.50 -9.58
C TYR A 159 -13.19 -33.52 -8.48
N HIS A 160 -13.27 -34.82 -8.79
CA HIS A 160 -13.44 -35.88 -7.79
C HIS A 160 -12.10 -36.44 -7.29
N ILE A 161 -10.99 -36.15 -7.98
CA ILE A 161 -9.65 -36.59 -7.59
C ILE A 161 -9.25 -36.00 -6.21
N PRO A 162 -8.72 -36.81 -5.27
CA PRO A 162 -8.24 -36.30 -3.99
C PRO A 162 -7.20 -35.19 -4.16
N THR A 163 -7.33 -34.10 -3.40
CA THR A 163 -6.45 -32.93 -3.50
C THR A 163 -4.97 -33.30 -3.29
N ALA A 164 -4.69 -34.31 -2.46
CA ALA A 164 -3.34 -34.85 -2.24
C ALA A 164 -2.63 -35.27 -3.54
N MET A 165 -3.35 -35.83 -4.51
CA MET A 165 -2.78 -36.28 -5.79
C MET A 165 -2.51 -35.11 -6.75
N LEU A 166 -3.21 -33.99 -6.58
CA LEU A 166 -3.07 -32.79 -7.42
C LEU A 166 -2.07 -31.77 -6.85
N ARG A 167 -1.77 -31.84 -5.55
CA ARG A 167 -0.82 -30.94 -4.85
C ARG A 167 0.56 -30.81 -5.54
N PRO A 168 1.22 -31.91 -5.98
CA PRO A 168 2.52 -31.80 -6.65
C PRO A 168 2.46 -30.96 -7.93
N ILE A 169 1.34 -31.00 -8.67
CA ILE A 169 1.15 -30.25 -9.91
C ILE A 169 0.71 -28.81 -9.60
N TRP A 170 -0.08 -28.61 -8.55
CA TRP A 170 -0.58 -27.30 -8.13
C TRP A 170 0.52 -26.33 -7.73
N ASN A 171 1.55 -26.82 -7.02
CA ASN A 171 2.70 -26.03 -6.59
C ASN A 171 3.52 -25.46 -7.77
N TYR A 172 3.40 -26.04 -8.97
CA TYR A 172 4.08 -25.58 -10.19
C TYR A 172 3.19 -24.72 -11.10
N ARG A 173 1.93 -24.45 -10.74
CA ARG A 173 1.02 -23.57 -11.52
C ARG A 173 0.84 -22.20 -10.82
N PRO A 174 1.76 -21.25 -10.99
CA PRO A 174 1.73 -19.93 -10.32
C PRO A 174 0.68 -18.95 -10.89
N ARG A 175 -0.38 -19.43 -11.55
CA ARG A 175 -1.36 -18.59 -12.27
C ARG A 175 -2.77 -18.63 -11.70
N TRP A 176 -3.00 -19.42 -10.65
CA TRP A 176 -4.31 -19.57 -10.01
C TRP A 176 -4.19 -18.90 -8.66
N ASN A 177 -4.94 -17.82 -8.48
CA ASN A 177 -4.89 -17.02 -7.26
C ASN A 177 -5.85 -17.58 -6.20
N ALA A 178 -5.91 -18.91 -6.07
CA ALA A 178 -6.80 -19.60 -5.14
C ALA A 178 -6.18 -20.92 -4.66
N GLU A 179 -6.53 -21.31 -3.44
CA GLU A 179 -6.12 -22.61 -2.89
C GLU A 179 -6.82 -23.78 -3.61
N LEU A 180 -6.14 -24.92 -3.71
CA LEU A 180 -6.65 -26.06 -4.50
C LEU A 180 -8.03 -26.57 -4.04
N HIS A 181 -8.29 -26.59 -2.73
CA HIS A 181 -9.59 -27.03 -2.20
C HIS A 181 -10.71 -26.03 -2.52
N VAL A 182 -10.40 -24.74 -2.58
CA VAL A 182 -11.34 -23.66 -2.92
C VAL A 182 -11.84 -23.86 -4.33
N VAL A 183 -10.89 -23.98 -5.26
CA VAL A 183 -11.15 -24.20 -6.69
C VAL A 183 -12.04 -25.41 -6.90
N LYS A 184 -11.70 -26.56 -6.30
CA LYS A 184 -12.47 -27.79 -6.43
C LYS A 184 -13.88 -27.65 -5.86
N ARG A 185 -14.04 -27.04 -4.69
CA ARG A 185 -15.36 -26.85 -4.05
C ARG A 185 -16.24 -25.90 -4.86
N MET A 186 -15.72 -24.78 -5.34
CA MET A 186 -16.47 -23.86 -6.21
C MET A 186 -16.86 -24.49 -7.54
N ALA A 187 -16.02 -25.34 -8.13
CA ALA A 187 -16.38 -26.06 -9.34
C ALA A 187 -17.57 -26.99 -9.10
N VAL A 188 -17.54 -27.77 -8.02
CA VAL A 188 -18.59 -28.77 -7.71
C VAL A 188 -19.89 -28.11 -7.23
N ASN A 189 -19.79 -27.15 -6.31
CA ASN A 189 -20.96 -26.58 -5.63
C ASN A 189 -21.58 -25.41 -6.39
N ASN A 190 -20.87 -24.83 -7.37
CA ASN A 190 -21.40 -23.73 -8.18
C ASN A 190 -21.29 -24.04 -9.66
N MET A 191 -20.09 -24.09 -10.25
CA MET A 191 -19.96 -24.13 -11.72
C MET A 191 -20.72 -25.31 -12.36
N ALA A 192 -20.68 -26.50 -11.74
CA ALA A 192 -21.36 -27.69 -12.22
C ALA A 192 -22.90 -27.64 -12.07
N GLN A 193 -23.42 -26.76 -11.21
CA GLN A 193 -24.83 -26.68 -10.83
C GLN A 193 -25.49 -25.36 -11.26
N TRP A 194 -24.70 -24.37 -11.68
CA TRP A 194 -25.16 -23.01 -11.97
C TRP A 194 -26.10 -22.96 -13.16
N GLN A 195 -27.30 -22.40 -12.94
CA GLN A 195 -28.37 -22.22 -13.92
C GLN A 195 -28.98 -20.83 -13.74
N GLY A 196 -28.33 -19.82 -14.33
CA GLY A 196 -28.63 -18.40 -14.13
C GLY A 196 -29.69 -17.81 -15.04
N TRP A 197 -30.23 -18.56 -16.02
CA TRP A 197 -31.10 -18.00 -17.05
C TRP A 197 -32.42 -17.40 -16.53
N SER A 198 -33.00 -17.96 -15.46
CA SER A 198 -34.19 -17.40 -14.81
C SER A 198 -33.85 -16.12 -14.05
N LEU A 199 -32.75 -16.14 -13.31
CA LEU A 199 -32.25 -15.00 -12.53
C LEU A 199 -31.89 -13.82 -13.44
N MET A 200 -31.30 -14.08 -14.61
CA MET A 200 -30.99 -13.04 -15.61
C MET A 200 -32.25 -12.34 -16.15
N ARG A 201 -33.37 -13.06 -16.32
CA ARG A 201 -34.65 -12.44 -16.73
C ARG A 201 -35.26 -11.56 -15.65
N ALA A 202 -34.95 -11.86 -14.39
CA ALA A 202 -35.51 -11.17 -13.23
C ALA A 202 -34.68 -9.94 -12.81
N ILE A 203 -33.55 -9.66 -13.47
CA ILE A 203 -32.74 -8.46 -13.21
C ILE A 203 -33.56 -7.21 -13.51
N GLN A 204 -33.65 -6.32 -12.51
CA GLN A 204 -34.39 -5.06 -12.60
C GLN A 204 -33.49 -3.87 -12.93
N ALA A 205 -32.20 -3.96 -12.59
CA ALA A 205 -31.25 -2.88 -12.80
C ALA A 205 -30.87 -2.72 -14.28
N PRO A 206 -30.59 -1.49 -14.75
CA PRO A 206 -29.96 -1.29 -16.05
C PRO A 206 -28.68 -2.13 -16.14
N THR A 207 -28.51 -2.84 -17.25
CA THR A 207 -27.42 -3.81 -17.42
C THR A 207 -26.59 -3.53 -18.68
N LEU A 208 -25.27 -3.51 -18.53
CA LEU A 208 -24.31 -3.53 -19.63
C LEU A 208 -23.64 -4.90 -19.72
N ILE A 209 -23.57 -5.45 -20.92
CA ILE A 209 -22.89 -6.71 -21.22
C ILE A 209 -21.69 -6.41 -22.12
N ILE A 210 -20.51 -6.84 -21.70
CA ILE A 210 -19.26 -6.68 -22.45
C ILE A 210 -18.74 -8.05 -22.85
N THR A 211 -18.53 -8.26 -24.15
CA THR A 211 -18.10 -9.55 -24.73
C THR A 211 -16.78 -9.41 -25.47
N GLY A 212 -16.07 -10.54 -25.62
CA GLY A 212 -14.91 -10.65 -26.50
C GLY A 212 -15.25 -11.52 -27.70
N GLU A 213 -15.05 -10.99 -28.91
CA GLU A 213 -15.30 -11.71 -30.17
C GLU A 213 -14.62 -13.09 -30.26
N ARG A 214 -13.41 -13.21 -29.69
CA ARG A 214 -12.56 -14.42 -29.78
C ARG A 214 -12.59 -15.24 -28.49
N ASP A 215 -13.65 -15.13 -27.70
CA ASP A 215 -13.82 -15.95 -26.51
C ASP A 215 -13.87 -17.45 -26.90
N THR A 216 -12.96 -18.23 -26.30
CA THR A 216 -12.87 -19.68 -26.50
C THR A 216 -13.43 -20.49 -25.32
N TYR A 217 -13.78 -19.82 -24.22
CA TYR A 217 -14.43 -20.42 -23.06
C TYR A 217 -15.92 -20.60 -23.31
N PHE A 218 -16.57 -19.61 -23.93
CA PHE A 218 -17.99 -19.68 -24.29
C PHE A 218 -18.20 -19.42 -25.78
N PRO A 219 -19.02 -20.23 -26.46
CA PRO A 219 -19.40 -19.95 -27.83
C PRO A 219 -20.24 -18.67 -27.90
N ARG A 220 -20.10 -17.92 -29.00
CA ARG A 220 -20.68 -16.58 -29.19
C ARG A 220 -22.18 -16.50 -28.90
N TYR A 221 -22.96 -17.52 -29.27
CA TYR A 221 -24.41 -17.53 -29.04
C TYR A 221 -24.78 -17.40 -27.56
N VAL A 222 -23.94 -17.88 -26.64
CA VAL A 222 -24.18 -17.76 -25.19
C VAL A 222 -24.27 -16.30 -24.78
N PHE A 223 -23.41 -15.44 -25.32
CA PHE A 223 -23.44 -14.02 -25.00
C PHE A 223 -24.58 -13.27 -25.70
N GLU A 224 -24.92 -13.68 -26.93
CA GLU A 224 -26.11 -13.16 -27.64
C GLU A 224 -27.39 -13.48 -26.86
N ASP A 225 -27.49 -14.68 -26.29
CA ASP A 225 -28.63 -15.09 -25.48
C ASP A 225 -28.68 -14.33 -24.15
N VAL A 226 -27.55 -14.12 -23.46
CA VAL A 226 -27.50 -13.25 -22.26
C VAL A 226 -27.99 -11.84 -22.59
N GLY A 227 -27.56 -11.27 -23.73
CA GLY A 227 -28.01 -9.95 -24.20
C GLY A 227 -29.50 -9.85 -24.52
N ARG A 228 -30.11 -10.95 -24.98
CA ARG A 228 -31.56 -11.00 -25.28
C ARG A 228 -32.41 -11.25 -24.03
N ILE A 229 -31.88 -11.99 -23.07
CA ILE A 229 -32.62 -12.46 -21.89
C ILE A 229 -32.72 -11.38 -20.81
N ILE A 230 -31.70 -10.55 -20.64
CA ILE A 230 -31.70 -9.48 -19.64
C ILE A 230 -32.50 -8.28 -20.20
N PRO A 231 -33.58 -7.84 -19.52
CA PRO A 231 -34.42 -6.76 -20.03
C PRO A 231 -33.65 -5.46 -20.26
N GLY A 232 -33.72 -4.92 -21.48
CA GLY A 232 -33.12 -3.63 -21.82
C GLY A 232 -31.59 -3.58 -21.76
N ALA A 233 -30.91 -4.73 -21.78
CA ALA A 233 -29.47 -4.78 -21.67
C ALA A 233 -28.77 -4.14 -22.89
N GLN A 234 -27.74 -3.35 -22.61
CA GLN A 234 -26.83 -2.83 -23.63
C GLN A 234 -25.72 -3.85 -23.86
N VAL A 235 -25.40 -4.16 -25.13
CA VAL A 235 -24.35 -5.13 -25.46
C VAL A 235 -23.23 -4.43 -26.22
N VAL A 236 -22.00 -4.58 -25.72
CA VAL A 236 -20.77 -4.06 -26.34
C VAL A 236 -19.81 -5.21 -26.60
N ASP A 237 -19.57 -5.49 -27.88
CA ASP A 237 -18.51 -6.42 -28.28
C ASP A 237 -17.18 -5.68 -28.44
N VAL A 238 -16.18 -6.09 -27.65
CA VAL A 238 -14.83 -5.56 -27.71
C VAL A 238 -13.99 -6.47 -28.60
N GLY A 239 -14.13 -6.26 -29.91
CA GLY A 239 -13.51 -7.07 -30.96
C GLY A 239 -12.02 -7.40 -30.75
N ALA A 240 -11.59 -8.53 -31.33
CA ALA A 240 -10.27 -9.15 -31.14
C ALA A 240 -9.91 -9.60 -29.71
N SER A 241 -10.72 -9.31 -28.68
CA SER A 241 -10.51 -9.80 -27.31
C SER A 241 -11.00 -11.23 -27.14
N ARG A 242 -10.36 -11.99 -26.26
CA ARG A 242 -10.78 -13.31 -25.77
C ARG A 242 -11.55 -13.14 -24.46
N HIS A 243 -11.37 -14.07 -23.52
CA HIS A 243 -12.18 -14.16 -22.31
C HIS A 243 -11.85 -13.12 -21.23
N LYS A 244 -10.60 -12.62 -21.16
CA LYS A 244 -10.17 -11.62 -20.17
C LYS A 244 -10.22 -10.22 -20.76
N VAL A 245 -11.39 -9.84 -21.29
CA VAL A 245 -11.60 -8.60 -22.04
C VAL A 245 -11.10 -7.36 -21.29
N GLN A 246 -11.35 -7.32 -19.98
CA GLN A 246 -10.96 -6.22 -19.09
C GLN A 246 -9.44 -6.03 -18.96
N LEU A 247 -8.65 -7.07 -19.22
CA LEU A 247 -7.18 -7.01 -19.24
C LEU A 247 -6.66 -6.82 -20.67
N GLU A 248 -7.23 -7.54 -21.63
CA GLU A 248 -6.74 -7.58 -23.02
C GLU A 248 -6.96 -6.26 -23.75
N ARG A 249 -8.09 -5.59 -23.52
CA ARG A 249 -8.44 -4.30 -24.13
C ARG A 249 -9.06 -3.35 -23.12
N HIS A 250 -8.37 -3.20 -21.98
CA HIS A 250 -8.83 -2.44 -20.82
C HIS A 250 -9.35 -1.03 -21.15
N GLN A 251 -8.73 -0.29 -22.06
CA GLN A 251 -9.19 1.05 -22.45
C GLN A 251 -10.59 1.04 -23.11
N ALA A 252 -10.92 0.01 -23.89
CA ALA A 252 -12.22 -0.12 -24.51
C ALA A 252 -13.29 -0.50 -23.49
N VAL A 253 -12.95 -1.40 -22.55
CA VAL A 253 -13.80 -1.77 -21.43
C VAL A 253 -14.10 -0.55 -20.54
N ASN A 254 -13.07 0.21 -20.16
CA ASN A 254 -13.21 1.40 -19.32
C ASN A 254 -14.16 2.43 -19.96
N ARG A 255 -13.98 2.75 -21.25
CA ARG A 255 -14.90 3.65 -21.98
C ARG A 255 -16.33 3.13 -22.07
N ALA A 256 -16.52 1.81 -22.18
CA ALA A 256 -17.86 1.23 -22.23
C ALA A 256 -18.57 1.36 -20.88
N ILE A 257 -17.87 1.07 -19.78
CA ILE A 257 -18.39 1.23 -18.42
C ILE A 257 -18.66 2.71 -18.13
N GLU A 258 -17.71 3.60 -18.40
CA GLU A 258 -17.83 5.06 -18.22
C GLU A 258 -19.09 5.61 -18.90
N ARG A 259 -19.25 5.35 -20.21
CA ARG A 259 -20.45 5.78 -20.96
C ARG A 259 -21.74 5.28 -20.35
N PHE A 260 -21.77 4.02 -19.93
CA PHE A 260 -22.97 3.41 -19.37
C PHE A 260 -23.35 3.97 -18.00
N VAL A 261 -22.34 4.29 -17.19
CA VAL A 261 -22.47 4.86 -15.85
C VAL A 261 -22.83 6.36 -15.90
N GLU A 262 -22.41 7.07 -16.95
CA GLU A 262 -22.69 8.51 -17.19
C GLU A 262 -23.99 8.80 -17.96
N ASP A 263 -24.55 7.84 -18.71
CA ASP A 263 -25.68 8.06 -19.65
C ASP A 263 -26.96 8.64 -19.01
N THR A 264 -27.05 8.70 -17.67
CA THR A 264 -28.13 9.40 -16.94
C THR A 264 -27.96 10.92 -16.94
N GLU A 265 -26.75 11.48 -16.88
CA GLU A 265 -26.56 12.94 -16.86
C GLU A 265 -26.96 13.56 -18.20
N ARG A 266 -26.62 12.87 -19.30
CA ARG A 266 -26.98 13.31 -20.65
C ARG A 266 -28.46 13.25 -20.98
N ARG A 267 -29.30 12.50 -20.24
CA ARG A 267 -30.77 12.54 -20.44
C ARG A 267 -31.47 13.63 -19.64
N ALA A 268 -30.87 14.11 -18.54
CA ALA A 268 -31.37 15.26 -17.78
C ALA A 268 -30.85 16.62 -18.32
N ALA A 269 -29.68 16.64 -18.96
CA ALA A 269 -28.96 17.87 -19.30
C ALA A 269 -29.12 18.39 -20.74
N TRP A 270 -30.16 18.01 -21.50
CA TRP A 270 -30.44 18.58 -22.85
C TRP A 270 -30.79 20.08 -22.84
N ARG A 271 -30.65 20.79 -21.70
CA ARG A 271 -30.87 22.24 -21.58
C ARG A 271 -29.69 23.07 -21.08
N GLU A 272 -28.52 22.49 -20.78
CA GLU A 272 -27.30 23.28 -20.52
C GLU A 272 -26.11 22.65 -21.25
N VAL A 273 -25.96 23.00 -22.53
CA VAL A 273 -24.72 22.76 -23.29
C VAL A 273 -23.79 23.95 -23.00
N ASP A 274 -22.52 23.65 -22.73
CA ASP A 274 -21.41 24.54 -22.35
C ASP A 274 -21.15 24.80 -20.85
N LYS A 275 -21.26 23.76 -20.00
CA LYS A 275 -20.49 23.73 -18.75
C LYS A 275 -19.40 22.65 -18.81
N PRO A 276 -18.11 22.98 -18.58
CA PRO A 276 -17.11 21.96 -18.29
C PRO A 276 -17.54 21.19 -17.03
N PRO A 277 -17.12 19.92 -16.85
CA PRO A 277 -17.47 19.15 -15.66
C PRO A 277 -17.18 20.00 -14.41
N ASP A 278 -18.13 20.05 -13.46
CA ASP A 278 -18.05 20.90 -12.25
C ASP A 278 -16.71 20.78 -11.51
N SER A 279 -16.03 19.66 -11.71
CA SER A 279 -14.71 19.34 -11.20
C SER A 279 -13.57 20.25 -11.71
N GLU A 280 -13.65 20.89 -12.89
CA GLU A 280 -12.65 21.86 -13.36
C GLU A 280 -13.04 23.31 -13.11
N ALA A 281 -14.34 23.61 -13.09
CA ALA A 281 -14.86 24.96 -12.90
C ALA A 281 -14.49 25.54 -11.51
N GLY A 282 -14.41 24.68 -10.48
CA GLY A 282 -13.99 25.05 -9.13
C GLY A 282 -12.49 24.94 -8.83
N ARG A 283 -11.66 24.43 -9.76
CA ARG A 283 -10.24 24.12 -9.53
C ARG A 283 -9.34 24.68 -10.65
N PRO A 284 -9.27 26.02 -10.84
CA PRO A 284 -8.54 26.64 -11.95
C PRO A 284 -7.04 26.31 -11.97
N TRP A 285 -6.45 25.95 -10.82
CA TRP A 285 -5.06 25.53 -10.70
C TRP A 285 -4.74 24.22 -11.42
N LEU A 286 -5.73 23.36 -11.73
CA LEU A 286 -5.50 22.12 -12.49
C LEU A 286 -4.93 22.38 -13.89
N LYS A 287 -5.22 23.56 -14.47
CA LYS A 287 -4.64 23.98 -15.76
C LYS A 287 -3.13 24.21 -15.70
N LEU A 288 -2.58 24.37 -14.50
CA LEU A 288 -1.14 24.56 -14.27
C LEU A 288 -0.42 23.23 -13.97
N TYR A 289 -1.14 22.12 -13.85
CA TYR A 289 -0.53 20.82 -13.58
C TYR A 289 0.21 20.32 -14.82
N SER A 290 1.39 19.75 -14.59
CA SER A 290 2.17 19.11 -15.65
C SER A 290 1.39 17.95 -16.27
N LYS A 291 1.63 17.70 -17.57
CA LYS A 291 1.04 16.56 -18.26
C LYS A 291 1.36 15.26 -17.51
N GLY A 292 0.32 14.49 -17.18
CA GLY A 292 0.45 13.21 -16.45
C GLY A 292 0.27 13.32 -14.93
N THR A 293 0.26 14.53 -14.36
CA THR A 293 -0.10 14.73 -12.94
C THR A 293 -1.62 14.60 -12.78
N PRO A 294 -2.11 13.66 -11.95
CA PRO A 294 -3.54 13.48 -11.75
C PRO A 294 -4.14 14.64 -10.92
N PRO A 295 -5.40 15.04 -11.19
CA PRO A 295 -6.06 16.12 -10.45
C PRO A 295 -6.41 15.74 -9.01
N THR A 296 -6.60 14.44 -8.76
CA THR A 296 -6.88 13.83 -7.47
C THR A 296 -6.02 12.58 -7.31
N VAL A 297 -5.60 12.30 -6.07
CA VAL A 297 -4.84 11.11 -5.72
C VAL A 297 -5.56 10.44 -4.55
N PRO A 298 -5.93 9.16 -4.64
CA PRO A 298 -6.45 8.45 -3.48
C PRO A 298 -5.33 8.30 -2.45
N ILE A 299 -5.63 8.61 -1.19
CA ILE A 299 -4.67 8.50 -0.08
C ILE A 299 -5.09 7.31 0.79
N PRO A 300 -4.21 6.32 1.02
CA PRO A 300 -4.50 5.17 1.85
C PRO A 300 -4.61 5.59 3.32
N ARG A 301 -5.56 4.99 4.03
CA ARG A 301 -5.72 5.14 5.48
C ARG A 301 -4.89 4.08 6.20
N ARG A 302 -3.57 4.10 5.98
CA ARG A 302 -2.64 3.13 6.58
C ARG A 302 -1.49 3.85 7.27
N PRO A 303 -0.96 3.30 8.36
CA PRO A 303 0.20 3.88 9.01
C PRO A 303 1.41 3.83 8.07
N LEU A 304 2.17 4.92 8.04
CA LEU A 304 3.32 5.12 7.15
C LEU A 304 4.35 3.98 7.16
N HIS A 305 4.49 3.23 8.26
CA HIS A 305 5.44 2.11 8.32
C HIS A 305 5.11 0.96 7.38
N GLU A 306 3.84 0.82 6.97
CA GLU A 306 3.43 -0.20 6.00
C GLU A 306 3.98 0.05 4.60
N PHE A 307 4.38 1.28 4.27
CA PHE A 307 5.04 1.57 3.00
C PHE A 307 6.39 0.83 2.89
N LEU A 308 7.15 0.77 4.00
CA LEU A 308 8.38 -0.02 4.07
C LEU A 308 8.09 -1.53 4.01
N GLU A 309 7.04 -1.98 4.68
CA GLU A 309 6.65 -3.40 4.68
C GLU A 309 6.23 -3.87 3.31
N SER A 310 5.34 -3.12 2.64
CA SER A 310 4.90 -3.37 1.28
C SER A 310 6.10 -3.44 0.32
N ALA A 311 7.01 -2.46 0.39
CA ALA A 311 8.21 -2.47 -0.45
C ALA A 311 9.14 -3.67 -0.14
N ALA A 312 9.28 -4.06 1.13
CA ALA A 312 10.06 -5.22 1.54
C ALA A 312 9.47 -6.56 1.11
N GLU A 313 8.15 -6.66 1.00
CA GLU A 313 7.47 -7.83 0.47
C GLU A 313 7.52 -7.89 -1.06
N ALA A 314 7.30 -6.76 -1.73
CA ALA A 314 7.30 -6.66 -3.18
C ALA A 314 8.72 -6.83 -3.76
N LEU A 315 9.73 -6.24 -3.11
CA LEU A 315 11.10 -6.13 -3.62
C LEU A 315 12.16 -6.60 -2.58
N PRO A 316 12.06 -7.80 -1.99
CA PRO A 316 12.86 -8.20 -0.83
C PRO A 316 14.37 -8.17 -1.04
N ARG A 317 14.81 -8.44 -2.29
CA ARG A 317 16.23 -8.49 -2.67
C ARG A 317 16.76 -7.20 -3.29
N ARG A 318 15.89 -6.22 -3.56
CA ARG A 318 16.28 -4.93 -4.10
C ARG A 318 17.03 -4.14 -3.03
N ALA A 319 18.12 -3.46 -3.40
CA ALA A 319 18.81 -2.55 -2.50
C ALA A 319 17.86 -1.40 -2.12
N ALA A 320 17.63 -1.20 -0.83
CA ALA A 320 16.89 -0.07 -0.28
C ALA A 320 17.84 1.08 0.05
N THR A 321 19.00 0.78 0.64
CA THR A 321 20.04 1.78 0.89
C THR A 321 21.39 1.34 0.34
N VAL A 322 22.18 2.32 -0.07
CA VAL A 322 23.62 2.20 -0.34
C VAL A 322 24.32 3.25 0.50
N PHE A 323 25.28 2.82 1.31
CA PHE A 323 26.01 3.68 2.24
C PHE A 323 27.48 3.28 2.24
N TYR A 324 28.37 4.14 1.74
CA TYR A 324 29.80 3.86 1.55
C TYR A 324 30.06 2.47 0.91
N GLY A 325 29.38 2.19 -0.21
CA GLY A 325 29.48 0.93 -0.95
C GLY A 325 28.73 -0.26 -0.33
N GLN A 326 28.30 -0.17 0.93
CA GLN A 326 27.52 -1.22 1.58
C GLN A 326 26.06 -1.15 1.16
N ARG A 327 25.49 -2.29 0.77
CA ARG A 327 24.12 -2.40 0.28
C ARG A 327 23.24 -3.09 1.30
N LEU A 328 22.10 -2.49 1.62
CA LEU A 328 21.09 -3.07 2.49
C LEU A 328 19.79 -3.23 1.71
N THR A 329 19.27 -4.45 1.62
CA THR A 329 18.05 -4.74 0.84
C THR A 329 16.79 -4.32 1.59
N TYR A 330 15.67 -4.11 0.89
CA TYR A 330 14.40 -3.78 1.56
C TYR A 330 14.01 -4.80 2.63
N SER A 331 14.18 -6.10 2.39
CA SER A 331 13.93 -7.12 3.41
C SER A 331 14.82 -6.95 4.65
N ARG A 332 16.11 -6.59 4.47
CA ARG A 332 17.01 -6.31 5.59
C ARG A 332 16.69 -4.99 6.27
N LEU A 333 16.22 -3.97 5.54
CA LEU A 333 15.87 -2.67 6.11
C LEU A 333 14.65 -2.79 7.00
N ASN A 334 13.63 -3.51 6.53
CA ASN A 334 12.45 -3.80 7.32
C ASN A 334 12.79 -4.64 8.56
N GLN A 335 13.67 -5.64 8.44
CA GLN A 335 14.17 -6.41 9.58
C GLN A 335 14.90 -5.54 10.60
N LEU A 336 15.78 -4.64 10.15
CA LEU A 336 16.48 -3.71 11.04
C LEU A 336 15.51 -2.77 11.75
N ALA A 337 14.50 -2.25 11.03
CA ALA A 337 13.43 -1.43 11.61
C ALA A 337 12.61 -2.23 12.65
N ASN A 338 12.25 -3.48 12.34
CA ASN A 338 11.56 -4.36 13.28
C ASN A 338 12.39 -4.56 14.55
N GLN A 339 13.68 -4.89 14.42
CA GLN A 339 14.57 -5.09 15.56
C GLN A 339 14.70 -3.83 16.42
N ILE A 340 14.85 -2.65 15.82
CA ILE A 340 14.89 -1.38 16.56
C ILE A 340 13.57 -1.15 17.30
N GLY A 341 12.43 -1.39 16.66
CA GLY A 341 11.11 -1.32 17.29
C GLY A 341 10.99 -2.27 18.49
N GLN A 342 11.39 -3.54 18.33
CA GLN A 342 11.39 -4.53 19.42
C GLN A 342 12.30 -4.12 20.59
N ILE A 343 13.47 -3.57 20.30
CA ILE A 343 14.39 -3.05 21.31
C ILE A 343 13.72 -1.92 22.10
N LEU A 344 13.19 -0.91 21.41
CA LEU A 344 12.53 0.23 22.06
C LEU A 344 11.31 -0.21 22.88
N HIS A 345 10.49 -1.11 22.33
CA HIS A 345 9.33 -1.66 23.01
C HIS A 345 9.73 -2.44 24.28
N GLY A 346 10.75 -3.29 24.20
CA GLY A 346 11.30 -4.02 25.35
C GLY A 346 11.96 -3.12 26.39
N GLN A 347 12.34 -1.89 26.02
CA GLN A 347 12.83 -0.85 26.93
C GLN A 347 11.68 -0.03 27.56
N GLY A 348 10.43 -0.31 27.18
CA GLY A 348 9.25 0.29 27.78
C GLY A 348 8.71 1.50 27.02
N VAL A 349 9.17 1.77 25.80
CA VAL A 349 8.55 2.76 24.91
C VAL A 349 7.14 2.28 24.54
N GLN A 350 6.14 3.11 24.82
CA GLN A 350 4.72 2.84 24.54
C GLN A 350 4.23 3.63 23.32
N PRO A 351 3.10 3.23 22.70
CA PRO A 351 2.45 4.07 21.70
C PRO A 351 2.23 5.50 22.20
N GLY A 352 2.53 6.50 21.37
CA GLY A 352 2.48 7.94 21.70
C GLY A 352 3.73 8.49 22.42
N ASP A 353 4.67 7.65 22.85
CA ASP A 353 5.95 8.11 23.42
C ASP A 353 6.84 8.73 22.34
N ARG A 354 7.62 9.76 22.73
CA ARG A 354 8.48 10.52 21.80
C ARG A 354 9.89 9.97 21.80
N VAL A 355 10.39 9.57 20.64
CA VAL A 355 11.76 9.08 20.44
C VAL A 355 12.49 10.01 19.49
N MET A 356 13.60 10.59 19.95
CA MET A 356 14.40 11.51 19.13
C MET A 356 15.46 10.75 18.33
N ILE A 357 15.57 11.09 17.04
CA ILE A 357 16.67 10.61 16.19
C ILE A 357 17.65 11.76 15.99
N LEU A 358 18.89 11.56 16.44
CA LEU A 358 20.01 12.46 16.24
C LEU A 358 21.13 11.69 15.53
N LEU A 359 20.90 11.41 14.24
CA LEU A 359 21.79 10.68 13.35
C LEU A 359 21.93 11.40 12.00
N PRO A 360 23.08 11.32 11.31
CA PRO A 360 23.22 11.81 9.95
C PRO A 360 22.41 10.93 8.96
N ASN A 361 22.52 11.22 7.66
CA ASN A 361 21.93 10.37 6.61
C ASN A 361 22.65 9.02 6.56
N MET A 362 22.08 8.01 7.23
CA MET A 362 22.64 6.66 7.33
C MET A 362 21.52 5.61 7.42
N PRO A 363 21.80 4.32 7.13
CA PRO A 363 20.78 3.27 7.15
C PRO A 363 20.02 3.17 8.47
N GLU A 364 20.71 3.37 9.60
CA GLU A 364 20.16 3.34 10.94
C GLU A 364 19.19 4.51 11.20
N HIS A 365 19.34 5.67 10.54
CA HIS A 365 18.36 6.75 10.61
C HIS A 365 17.04 6.28 10.01
N VAL A 366 17.08 5.72 8.81
CA VAL A 366 15.89 5.22 8.10
C VAL A 366 15.24 4.08 8.89
N ALA A 367 16.04 3.12 9.35
CA ALA A 367 15.53 1.99 10.11
C ALA A 367 14.95 2.41 11.47
N ALA A 368 15.58 3.35 12.17
CA ALA A 368 15.07 3.91 13.43
C ALA A 368 13.74 4.64 13.21
N PHE A 369 13.65 5.46 12.16
CA PHE A 369 12.42 6.17 11.80
C PHE A 369 11.25 5.19 11.69
N PHE A 370 11.39 4.16 10.86
CA PHE A 370 10.32 3.17 10.69
C PHE A 370 10.14 2.26 11.91
N GLY A 371 11.20 1.92 12.65
CA GLY A 371 11.12 1.09 13.86
C GLY A 371 10.33 1.75 14.97
N ILE A 372 10.48 3.06 15.16
CA ILE A 372 9.68 3.88 16.08
C ILE A 372 8.20 3.87 15.67
N LEU A 373 7.93 4.11 14.37
CA LEU A 373 6.57 4.14 13.84
C LEU A 373 5.84 2.79 13.92
N LYS A 374 6.56 1.66 13.88
CA LYS A 374 5.99 0.31 14.01
C LYS A 374 5.47 -0.01 15.42
N ILE A 375 5.92 0.72 16.43
CA ILE A 375 5.49 0.53 17.83
C ILE A 375 4.52 1.63 18.29
N GLY A 376 3.94 2.39 17.34
CA GLY A 376 3.11 3.56 17.63
C GLY A 376 3.88 4.72 18.27
N GLY A 377 5.22 4.69 18.26
CA GLY A 377 6.05 5.75 18.79
C GLY A 377 6.07 6.97 17.87
N VAL A 378 6.32 8.15 18.44
CA VAL A 378 6.41 9.42 17.72
C VAL A 378 7.87 9.77 17.48
N VAL A 379 8.28 9.89 16.22
CA VAL A 379 9.64 10.31 15.85
C VAL A 379 9.79 11.81 16.10
N VAL A 380 10.83 12.22 16.81
CA VAL A 380 11.20 13.63 16.98
C VAL A 380 12.47 13.92 16.18
N LEU A 381 12.37 14.84 15.23
CA LEU A 381 13.48 15.26 14.37
C LEU A 381 13.85 16.73 14.69
N PRO A 382 15.07 16.98 15.20
CA PRO A 382 15.53 18.35 15.37
C PRO A 382 15.78 18.99 14.00
N HIS A 383 15.71 20.32 13.91
CA HIS A 383 16.06 21.02 12.67
C HIS A 383 17.54 20.78 12.31
N ALA A 384 17.86 20.75 11.02
CA ALA A 384 19.16 20.34 10.50
C ALA A 384 20.35 21.13 11.08
N ASP A 385 20.16 22.42 11.37
CA ASP A 385 21.22 23.31 11.89
C ASP A 385 21.22 23.41 13.42
N ALA A 386 20.57 22.48 14.12
CA ALA A 386 20.49 22.51 15.59
C ALA A 386 21.84 22.52 16.28
N THR A 387 22.02 23.45 17.20
CA THR A 387 23.08 23.39 18.21
C THR A 387 22.73 22.37 19.30
N ALA A 388 23.70 21.98 20.13
CA ALA A 388 23.46 21.12 21.29
C ALA A 388 22.38 21.68 22.26
N GLN A 389 22.33 23.01 22.40
CA GLN A 389 21.33 23.69 23.23
C GLN A 389 19.93 23.55 22.62
N ASP A 390 19.80 23.72 21.31
CA ASP A 390 18.53 23.55 20.61
C ASP A 390 18.02 22.12 20.74
N VAL A 391 18.86 21.12 20.48
CA VAL A 391 18.49 19.71 20.64
C VAL A 391 17.99 19.43 22.06
N SER A 392 18.69 19.95 23.07
CA SER A 392 18.28 19.79 24.49
C SER A 392 16.93 20.44 24.78
N ALA A 393 16.70 21.67 24.29
CA ALA A 393 15.44 22.37 24.46
C ALA A 393 14.28 21.65 23.75
N GLN A 394 14.51 21.17 22.53
CA GLN A 394 13.54 20.43 21.73
C GLN A 394 13.19 19.08 22.37
N ALA A 395 14.18 18.35 22.91
CA ALA A 395 13.96 17.09 23.60
C ALA A 395 13.08 17.27 24.85
N ARG A 396 13.35 18.31 25.66
CA ARG A 396 12.54 18.64 26.85
C ARG A 396 11.13 19.08 26.49
N ALA A 397 10.98 19.97 25.50
CA ALA A 397 9.68 20.48 25.07
C ALA A 397 8.73 19.37 24.58
N ASN A 398 9.27 18.28 24.05
CA ASN A 398 8.48 17.15 23.53
C ASN A 398 8.40 15.96 24.49
N ASN A 399 8.96 16.04 25.71
CA ASN A 399 9.06 14.91 26.64
C ASN A 399 9.63 13.65 25.97
N VAL A 400 10.76 13.80 25.29
CA VAL A 400 11.45 12.67 24.66
C VAL A 400 11.85 11.64 25.71
N VAL A 401 11.43 10.38 25.51
CA VAL A 401 11.70 9.27 26.43
C VAL A 401 12.89 8.41 26.01
N ALA A 402 13.25 8.44 24.72
CA ALA A 402 14.39 7.71 24.19
C ALA A 402 15.13 8.52 23.11
N LEU A 403 16.45 8.35 23.03
CA LEU A 403 17.32 8.99 22.04
C LEU A 403 18.11 7.93 21.27
N ILE A 404 18.16 8.08 19.95
CA ILE A 404 19.04 7.29 19.08
C ILE A 404 20.07 8.23 18.49
N THR A 405 21.35 8.02 18.81
CA THR A 405 22.43 8.93 18.38
C THR A 405 23.77 8.23 18.19
N LEU A 406 24.78 8.96 17.72
CA LEU A 406 26.12 8.46 17.51
C LEU A 406 26.85 8.20 18.83
N HIS A 407 27.74 7.21 18.84
CA HIS A 407 28.59 6.93 20.01
C HIS A 407 29.44 8.14 20.43
N SER A 408 29.95 8.90 19.47
CA SER A 408 30.70 10.14 19.70
C SER A 408 29.88 11.27 20.32
N LEU A 409 28.55 11.13 20.39
CA LEU A 409 27.64 12.09 21.03
C LEU A 409 27.16 11.60 22.40
N ALA A 410 27.81 10.60 23.01
CA ALA A 410 27.45 10.07 24.32
C ALA A 410 27.41 11.15 25.43
N ASP A 411 28.36 12.08 25.45
CA ASP A 411 28.37 13.16 26.44
C ASP A 411 27.17 14.10 26.28
N LEU A 412 26.81 14.42 25.03
CA LEU A 412 25.61 15.20 24.73
C LEU A 412 24.37 14.44 25.21
N ALA A 413 24.26 13.15 24.90
CA ALA A 413 23.16 12.31 25.37
C ALA A 413 23.07 12.27 26.91
N ALA A 414 24.21 12.25 27.61
CA ALA A 414 24.28 12.31 29.06
C ALA A 414 23.69 13.61 29.60
N ASP A 415 24.02 14.73 28.95
CA ASP A 415 23.51 16.05 29.31
C ASP A 415 22.02 16.20 29.00
N LEU A 416 21.53 15.65 27.88
CA LEU A 416 20.10 15.63 27.56
C LEU A 416 19.30 14.81 28.57
N ARG A 417 19.86 13.69 29.04
CA ARG A 417 19.22 12.82 30.03
C ARG A 417 19.05 13.51 31.38
N LYS A 418 19.97 14.41 31.74
CA LYS A 418 19.84 15.24 32.96
C LYS A 418 18.66 16.20 32.82
N GLY A 419 17.64 15.99 33.65
CA GLY A 419 16.47 16.87 33.71
C GLY A 419 15.51 16.72 32.53
N SER A 420 15.44 15.53 31.91
CA SER A 420 14.41 15.19 30.92
C SER A 420 13.70 13.88 31.30
N ALA A 421 12.63 13.55 30.57
CA ALA A 421 11.93 12.27 30.68
C ALA A 421 12.69 11.10 30.00
N MET A 422 13.91 11.35 29.50
CA MET A 422 14.70 10.40 28.73
C MET A 422 15.21 9.27 29.62
N ARG A 423 14.75 8.05 29.32
CA ARG A 423 15.11 6.81 30.01
C ARG A 423 16.19 6.06 29.24
N ASP A 424 16.08 6.06 27.92
CA ASP A 424 16.88 5.21 27.04
C ASP A 424 17.73 6.02 26.05
N VAL A 425 18.97 5.58 25.87
CA VAL A 425 19.89 6.10 24.86
C VAL A 425 20.46 4.91 24.10
N LEU A 426 20.22 4.88 22.78
CA LEU A 426 20.79 3.90 21.85
C LEU A 426 21.93 4.55 21.08
N LEU A 427 23.13 4.00 21.23
CA LEU A 427 24.36 4.50 20.62
C LEU A 427 24.67 3.71 19.35
N VAL A 428 24.90 4.44 18.26
CA VAL A 428 25.21 3.92 16.93
C VAL A 428 26.66 4.22 16.59
N ASP A 429 27.37 3.21 16.12
CA ASP A 429 28.76 3.36 15.65
C ASP A 429 28.77 3.72 14.17
N LEU A 430 29.55 4.73 13.77
CA LEU A 430 29.81 5.00 12.35
C LEU A 430 30.90 4.06 11.82
N THR A 431 30.81 3.75 10.53
CA THR A 431 31.89 3.08 9.83
C THR A 431 33.09 4.01 9.71
N ARG A 432 34.31 3.45 9.59
CA ARG A 432 35.53 4.26 9.42
C ARG A 432 35.44 5.19 8.20
N ASP A 433 34.80 4.75 7.14
CA ASP A 433 34.62 5.51 5.90
C ASP A 433 33.70 6.74 6.09
N ALA A 434 32.88 6.76 7.15
CA ALA A 434 31.99 7.85 7.49
C ALA A 434 32.58 8.84 8.53
N ALA A 435 33.88 8.78 8.82
CA ALA A 435 34.53 9.64 9.82
C ALA A 435 34.44 11.14 9.50
N ALA A 436 34.39 11.51 8.21
CA ALA A 436 34.18 12.90 7.81
C ALA A 436 32.81 13.41 8.29
N ALA A 437 31.76 12.61 8.06
CA ALA A 437 30.38 12.88 8.50
C ALA A 437 30.29 13.13 10.00
N GLU A 438 30.93 12.26 10.77
CA GLU A 438 31.02 12.37 12.22
C GLU A 438 31.61 13.71 12.66
N ARG A 439 32.74 14.11 12.04
CA ARG A 439 33.42 15.37 12.38
C ARG A 439 32.56 16.60 12.13
N ALA A 440 31.87 16.70 10.98
CA ALA A 440 31.01 17.87 10.76
C ALA A 440 29.79 17.89 11.68
N MET A 441 29.27 16.72 12.05
CA MET A 441 28.17 16.66 13.03
C MET A 441 28.63 17.11 14.42
N LEU A 442 29.83 16.71 14.85
CA LEU A 442 30.44 17.16 16.11
C LEU A 442 30.71 18.67 16.09
N ASP A 443 31.31 19.17 15.01
CA ASP A 443 31.60 20.60 14.82
C ASP A 443 30.33 21.45 14.89
N ARG A 444 29.27 21.07 14.16
CA ARG A 444 27.95 21.71 14.22
C ARG A 444 27.36 21.74 15.64
N LEU A 445 27.61 20.70 16.43
CA LEU A 445 27.12 20.59 17.81
C LEU A 445 28.08 21.24 18.82
N GLY A 446 29.16 21.89 18.37
CA GLY A 446 30.16 22.52 19.23
C GLY A 446 30.92 21.53 20.11
N ARG A 447 31.12 20.30 19.64
CA ARG A 447 31.81 19.23 20.36
C ARG A 447 33.23 19.04 19.81
N PRO A 448 34.22 18.74 20.67
CA PRO A 448 35.62 18.68 20.27
C PRO A 448 35.86 17.62 19.19
N THR A 449 36.47 18.04 18.08
CA THR A 449 36.93 17.18 16.97
C THR A 449 38.41 16.81 17.19
N GLY A 450 38.70 15.91 18.12
CA GLY A 450 40.08 15.48 18.39
C GLY A 450 40.59 14.37 17.47
N PRO A 451 41.91 14.20 17.28
CA PRO A 451 42.47 12.92 16.87
C PRO A 451 42.09 11.90 17.94
N ALA A 452 41.65 10.72 17.54
CA ALA A 452 41.46 9.62 18.48
C ALA A 452 42.81 9.28 19.12
N ASP A 453 43.09 9.84 20.29
CA ASP A 453 43.52 8.95 21.36
C ASP A 453 42.39 7.93 21.45
N MET A 454 42.64 6.77 20.84
CA MET A 454 41.82 5.59 21.08
C MET A 454 41.60 5.55 22.59
N PRO A 455 40.36 5.70 23.08
CA PRO A 455 40.13 5.49 24.48
C PRO A 455 40.68 4.10 24.78
N ASP A 456 41.56 4.03 25.77
CA ASP A 456 42.05 2.75 26.28
C ASP A 456 40.84 1.81 26.40
N ALA A 457 40.92 0.66 25.73
CA ALA A 457 39.86 -0.35 25.71
C ALA A 457 39.51 -0.87 27.13
N SER A 458 40.19 -0.37 28.16
CA SER A 458 39.97 -0.62 29.57
C SER A 458 39.00 0.35 30.29
N GLN A 459 38.52 1.45 29.68
CA GLN A 459 37.56 2.37 30.34
C GLN A 459 36.23 2.54 29.58
N PRO A 460 35.10 2.01 30.08
CA PRO A 460 33.81 2.12 29.43
C PRO A 460 33.09 3.43 29.83
N ALA A 461 33.57 4.58 29.35
CA ALA A 461 32.92 5.87 29.61
C ALA A 461 31.52 5.98 28.95
N GLY A 462 31.26 5.23 27.87
CA GLY A 462 29.95 5.18 27.19
C GLY A 462 28.91 4.27 27.86
N ALA A 463 29.34 3.31 28.70
CA ALA A 463 28.43 2.33 29.30
C ALA A 463 27.51 2.94 30.39
N ALA A 464 27.87 4.09 30.95
CA ALA A 464 27.07 4.74 31.99
C ALA A 464 25.81 5.46 31.43
N VAL A 465 25.80 5.82 30.15
CA VAL A 465 24.78 6.74 29.59
C VAL A 465 23.82 6.04 28.64
N GLY A 466 24.30 5.11 27.81
CA GLY A 466 23.51 4.45 26.77
C GLY A 466 23.98 3.04 26.42
N ARG A 467 23.21 2.37 25.56
CA ARG A 467 23.46 0.99 25.12
C ARG A 467 23.84 0.96 23.65
N SER A 468 24.83 0.14 23.28
CA SER A 468 25.21 -0.04 21.87
C SER A 468 24.09 -0.72 21.09
N LEU A 469 23.58 -0.04 20.05
CA LEU A 469 22.56 -0.59 19.17
C LEU A 469 23.07 -1.88 18.51
N ARG A 470 24.33 -1.89 18.05
CA ARG A 470 24.95 -3.06 17.39
C ARG A 470 24.94 -4.31 18.28
N VAL A 471 25.11 -4.15 19.59
CA VAL A 471 25.06 -5.27 20.54
C VAL A 471 23.62 -5.76 20.70
N LEU A 472 22.66 -4.84 20.92
CA LEU A 472 21.24 -5.19 21.10
C LEU A 472 20.64 -5.88 19.86
N LEU A 473 21.04 -5.46 18.66
CA LEU A 473 20.59 -6.05 17.39
C LEU A 473 20.99 -7.53 17.21
N ARG A 474 21.95 -8.06 17.98
CA ARG A 474 22.35 -9.47 17.88
C ARG A 474 21.28 -10.43 18.39
N ASP A 475 20.52 -9.99 19.39
CA ASP A 475 19.53 -10.82 20.09
C ASP A 475 18.09 -10.36 19.81
N ALA A 476 17.90 -9.19 19.17
CA ALA A 476 16.58 -8.65 18.87
C ALA A 476 15.84 -9.48 17.79
N PRO A 477 14.54 -9.78 17.97
CA PRO A 477 13.74 -10.49 16.97
C PRO A 477 13.62 -9.75 15.64
N PHE A 478 13.66 -10.48 14.52
CA PHE A 478 13.47 -9.93 13.18
C PHE A 478 12.00 -9.66 12.82
N ASP A 479 11.07 -10.27 13.55
CA ASP A 479 9.63 -10.13 13.31
C ASP A 479 9.14 -8.75 13.73
N ALA A 480 8.16 -8.24 12.99
CA ALA A 480 7.54 -6.95 13.29
C ALA A 480 6.97 -6.94 14.72
N PRO A 481 7.11 -5.83 15.47
CA PRO A 481 6.47 -5.69 16.76
C PRO A 481 4.95 -5.76 16.59
N ARG A 482 4.26 -6.35 17.57
CA ARG A 482 2.80 -6.43 17.57
C ARG A 482 2.24 -5.14 18.15
N SER A 483 1.99 -4.16 17.30
CA SER A 483 1.30 -2.92 17.66
C SER A 483 0.18 -2.68 16.66
N ASP A 484 -0.99 -2.31 17.16
CA ASP A 484 -2.02 -1.70 16.34
C ASP A 484 -1.72 -0.20 16.26
N VAL A 485 -1.60 0.34 15.06
CA VAL A 485 -1.25 1.75 14.84
C VAL A 485 -2.16 2.31 13.77
N ASP A 486 -2.92 3.34 14.11
CA ASP A 486 -3.85 3.96 13.19
C ASP A 486 -3.18 5.03 12.30
N GLY A 487 -3.73 5.27 11.11
CA GLY A 487 -3.25 6.28 10.17
C GLY A 487 -3.41 7.73 10.67
N ASP A 488 -4.34 8.00 11.57
CA ASP A 488 -4.59 9.33 12.12
C ASP A 488 -3.74 9.64 13.36
N GLU A 489 -3.00 8.66 13.87
CA GLU A 489 -2.07 8.85 14.98
C GLU A 489 -0.89 9.75 14.60
N LEU A 490 -0.33 10.43 15.61
CA LEU A 490 0.84 11.30 15.45
C LEU A 490 2.07 10.44 15.10
N ALA A 491 2.72 10.72 13.97
CA ALA A 491 3.89 9.97 13.52
C ALA A 491 5.20 10.72 13.80
N VAL A 492 5.24 12.01 13.45
CA VAL A 492 6.47 12.80 13.46
C VAL A 492 6.25 14.18 14.08
N ILE A 493 7.18 14.59 14.92
CA ILE A 493 7.37 15.98 15.32
C ILE A 493 8.66 16.45 14.67
N ILE A 494 8.55 17.40 13.74
CA ILE A 494 9.69 17.97 13.03
C ILE A 494 9.85 19.45 13.37
N TYR A 495 11.08 19.87 13.62
CA TYR A 495 11.39 21.29 13.86
C TYR A 495 11.75 21.99 12.56
N THR A 496 11.14 23.16 12.35
CA THR A 496 11.48 24.05 11.22
C THR A 496 12.21 25.28 11.75
N SER A 497 13.31 25.66 11.08
CA SER A 497 13.97 26.94 11.34
C SER A 497 13.07 28.07 10.87
N GLY A 498 12.66 28.94 11.80
CA GLY A 498 11.91 30.14 11.46
C GLY A 498 12.84 31.22 10.95
N VAL A 499 12.47 31.93 9.89
CA VAL A 499 13.24 33.08 9.37
C VAL A 499 13.27 34.28 10.34
N THR A 500 12.34 34.33 11.30
CA THR A 500 12.11 35.50 12.17
C THR A 500 11.83 35.16 13.64
N GLY A 501 11.98 33.89 14.05
CA GLY A 501 11.67 33.47 15.42
C GLY A 501 12.18 32.08 15.79
N PRO A 502 12.03 31.66 17.06
CA PRO A 502 12.51 30.36 17.53
C PRO A 502 11.85 29.21 16.75
N ALA A 503 12.61 28.13 16.54
CA ALA A 503 12.16 26.97 15.80
C ALA A 503 10.88 26.38 16.41
N LYS A 504 9.89 26.08 15.57
CA LYS A 504 8.58 25.55 16.00
C LYS A 504 8.47 24.07 15.68
N ALA A 505 7.79 23.35 16.57
CA ALA A 505 7.45 21.95 16.38
C ALA A 505 6.23 21.82 15.46
N VAL A 506 6.37 21.11 14.35
CA VAL A 506 5.28 20.73 13.46
C VAL A 506 4.91 19.27 13.74
N ARG A 507 3.64 19.02 14.05
CA ARG A 507 3.10 17.71 14.38
C ARG A 507 2.43 17.13 13.14
N LEU A 508 2.90 15.98 12.67
CA LEU A 508 2.46 15.32 11.45
C LEU A 508 1.96 13.91 11.76
N THR A 509 0.72 13.62 11.38
CA THR A 509 0.15 12.26 11.49
C THR A 509 0.72 11.33 10.42
N HIS A 510 0.50 10.02 10.56
CA HIS A 510 0.83 9.07 9.49
C HIS A 510 0.11 9.45 8.18
N ALA A 511 -1.17 9.83 8.25
CA ALA A 511 -1.98 10.25 7.12
C ALA A 511 -1.42 11.52 6.45
N ASN A 512 -0.91 12.50 7.20
CA ASN A 512 -0.27 13.69 6.61
C ASN A 512 0.95 13.31 5.76
N LEU A 513 1.79 12.41 6.29
CA LEU A 513 3.01 11.98 5.61
C LEU A 513 2.71 11.05 4.43
N ALA A 514 1.74 10.15 4.55
CA ALA A 514 1.27 9.31 3.46
C ALA A 514 0.70 10.16 2.32
N ALA A 515 -0.13 11.15 2.64
CA ALA A 515 -0.68 12.09 1.67
C ALA A 515 0.43 12.86 0.94
N ASN A 516 1.36 13.46 1.69
CA ASN A 516 2.46 14.22 1.12
C ASN A 516 3.36 13.35 0.22
N THR A 517 3.70 12.14 0.67
CA THR A 517 4.52 11.18 -0.08
C THR A 517 3.86 10.80 -1.41
N LEU A 518 2.57 10.45 -1.39
CA LEU A 518 1.87 10.03 -2.61
C LEU A 518 1.56 11.18 -3.55
N GLN A 519 1.29 12.38 -3.04
CA GLN A 519 1.16 13.57 -3.88
C GLN A 519 2.45 13.85 -4.63
N VAL A 520 3.62 13.80 -3.97
CA VAL A 520 4.92 13.97 -4.64
C VAL A 520 5.17 12.83 -5.64
N ARG A 521 4.86 11.58 -5.28
CA ARG A 521 4.96 10.45 -6.20
C ARG A 521 4.19 10.69 -7.50
N HIS A 522 2.96 11.20 -7.41
CA HIS A 522 2.11 11.41 -8.59
C HIS A 522 2.40 12.72 -9.31
N TRP A 523 3.09 13.66 -8.65
CA TRP A 523 3.60 14.86 -9.28
C TRP A 523 4.76 14.57 -10.25
N ILE A 524 5.53 13.50 -10.01
CA ILE A 524 6.62 13.05 -10.88
C ILE A 524 6.17 11.81 -11.66
N PRO A 525 5.52 11.96 -12.83
CA PRO A 525 4.89 10.83 -13.52
C PRO A 525 5.90 9.81 -14.05
N ASP A 526 7.14 10.21 -14.30
CA ASP A 526 8.15 9.33 -14.92
C ASP A 526 8.75 8.29 -13.95
N LEU A 527 8.45 8.38 -12.65
CA LEU A 527 8.97 7.44 -11.64
C LEU A 527 8.44 6.02 -11.86
N ARG A 528 9.36 5.06 -11.97
CA ARG A 528 9.08 3.64 -12.13
C ARG A 528 9.35 2.85 -10.86
N TYR A 529 8.35 2.11 -10.40
CA TYR A 529 8.44 1.31 -9.19
C TYR A 529 9.59 0.30 -9.27
N GLY A 530 10.46 0.29 -8.25
CA GLY A 530 11.59 -0.64 -8.12
C GLY A 530 12.82 -0.32 -8.99
N GLN A 531 12.77 0.70 -9.84
CA GLN A 531 13.82 0.98 -10.84
C GLN A 531 14.69 2.17 -10.48
N GLU A 532 14.19 3.11 -9.68
CA GLU A 532 14.89 4.37 -9.41
C GLU A 532 16.04 4.24 -8.40
N THR A 533 16.93 5.22 -8.43
CA THR A 533 17.97 5.46 -7.41
C THR A 533 18.03 6.94 -7.08
N PHE A 534 17.91 7.27 -5.80
CA PHE A 534 17.87 8.64 -5.28
C PHE A 534 19.15 8.97 -4.52
N ILE A 535 19.80 10.06 -4.92
CA ILE A 535 20.92 10.62 -4.17
C ILE A 535 20.36 11.39 -2.97
N THR A 536 20.68 10.92 -1.77
CA THR A 536 20.11 11.41 -0.51
C THR A 536 21.15 12.26 0.21
N VAL A 537 21.34 13.47 -0.30
CA VAL A 537 22.23 14.50 0.27
C VAL A 537 21.50 15.44 1.23
N LEU A 538 20.18 15.61 1.03
CA LEU A 538 19.36 16.46 1.89
C LEU A 538 19.23 15.81 3.28
N PRO A 539 19.36 16.58 4.38
CA PRO A 539 19.24 16.03 5.73
C PRO A 539 17.89 15.34 5.94
N LEU A 540 17.90 14.08 6.35
CA LEU A 540 16.68 13.32 6.61
C LEU A 540 15.86 13.86 7.79
N CYS A 541 16.48 14.64 8.68
CA CYS A 541 15.79 15.36 9.77
C CYS A 541 15.03 16.61 9.31
N HIS A 542 15.20 17.05 8.06
CA HIS A 542 14.49 18.18 7.47
C HIS A 542 13.31 17.69 6.62
N ALA A 543 12.19 18.44 6.59
CA ALA A 543 10.96 18.00 5.93
C ALA A 543 11.19 17.63 4.45
N TYR A 544 12.02 18.40 3.74
CA TYR A 544 12.36 18.11 2.35
C TYR A 544 13.14 16.78 2.20
N GLY A 545 14.17 16.55 3.03
CA GLY A 545 14.94 15.31 2.98
C GLY A 545 14.12 14.10 3.43
N MET A 546 13.33 14.25 4.49
CA MET A 546 12.39 13.23 4.96
C MET A 546 11.43 12.80 3.85
N THR A 547 10.71 13.74 3.24
CA THR A 547 9.71 13.40 2.21
C THR A 547 10.37 12.89 0.93
N VAL A 548 11.27 13.67 0.33
CA VAL A 548 11.71 13.42 -1.07
C VAL A 548 12.91 12.48 -1.14
N ALA A 549 13.75 12.42 -0.10
CA ALA A 549 14.94 11.59 -0.09
C ALA A 549 14.81 10.31 0.77
N MET A 550 13.70 10.13 1.51
CA MET A 550 13.42 8.89 2.26
C MET A 550 12.03 8.31 1.97
N LEU A 551 10.94 9.04 2.24
CA LEU A 551 9.60 8.48 2.13
C LEU A 551 9.18 8.19 0.69
N LEU A 552 9.48 9.09 -0.25
CA LEU A 552 9.22 8.87 -1.67
C LEU A 552 10.00 7.67 -2.22
N PRO A 553 11.34 7.55 -2.01
CA PRO A 553 12.10 6.36 -2.39
C PRO A 553 11.53 5.06 -1.82
N ILE A 554 11.13 5.04 -0.55
CA ILE A 554 10.45 3.89 0.07
C ILE A 554 9.16 3.55 -0.70
N ALA A 555 8.30 4.55 -0.93
CA ALA A 555 7.00 4.39 -1.60
C ALA A 555 7.12 3.88 -3.05
N VAL A 556 8.22 4.18 -3.74
CA VAL A 556 8.45 3.72 -5.13
C VAL A 556 9.46 2.57 -5.22
N GLY A 557 9.90 1.97 -4.12
CA GLY A 557 10.83 0.82 -4.15
C GLY A 557 12.24 1.16 -4.67
N ALA A 558 12.67 2.42 -4.58
CA ALA A 558 13.94 2.90 -5.10
C ALA A 558 15.15 2.60 -4.18
N THR A 559 16.37 2.67 -4.75
CA THR A 559 17.58 2.76 -3.91
C THR A 559 17.71 4.16 -3.33
N MET A 560 18.04 4.29 -2.05
CA MET A 560 18.56 5.52 -1.44
C MET A 560 20.08 5.42 -1.37
N LEU A 561 20.80 6.22 -2.15
CA LEU A 561 22.24 6.43 -1.96
C LEU A 561 22.43 7.49 -0.87
N LEU A 562 22.79 7.05 0.33
CA LEU A 562 22.86 7.90 1.51
C LEU A 562 24.22 8.59 1.59
N LEU A 563 24.20 9.92 1.55
CA LEU A 563 25.37 10.77 1.71
C LEU A 563 25.19 11.61 2.99
N PRO A 564 25.96 11.34 4.06
CA PRO A 564 25.90 12.11 5.31
C PRO A 564 26.27 13.58 5.16
N GLN A 565 27.09 13.91 4.16
CA GLN A 565 27.58 15.24 3.89
C GLN A 565 27.33 15.60 2.43
N SER A 566 27.11 16.89 2.20
CA SER A 566 27.06 17.45 0.86
C SER A 566 28.46 17.76 0.37
N ASP A 567 29.16 16.74 -0.15
CA ASP A 567 30.45 16.93 -0.82
C ASP A 567 30.32 16.74 -2.34
N VAL A 568 30.62 17.79 -3.11
CA VAL A 568 30.38 17.82 -4.57
C VAL A 568 31.20 16.74 -5.31
N PRO A 569 32.51 16.55 -5.05
CA PRO A 569 33.27 15.46 -5.64
C PRO A 569 32.69 14.08 -5.32
N GLU A 570 32.27 13.83 -4.07
CA GLU A 570 31.64 12.56 -3.68
C GLU A 570 30.32 12.33 -4.42
N ILE A 571 29.49 13.37 -4.56
CA ILE A 571 28.24 13.31 -5.33
C ILE A 571 28.52 12.97 -6.80
N LEU A 572 29.45 13.69 -7.45
CA LEU A 572 29.79 13.46 -8.86
C LEU A 572 30.38 12.06 -9.07
N HIS A 573 31.24 11.59 -8.15
CA HIS A 573 31.79 10.25 -8.21
C HIS A 573 30.67 9.20 -8.21
N ASN A 574 29.69 9.31 -7.31
CA ASN A 574 28.59 8.35 -7.23
C ASN A 574 27.57 8.45 -8.38
N ILE A 575 27.50 9.58 -9.10
CA ILE A 575 26.63 9.73 -10.29
C ILE A 575 27.24 9.00 -11.50
N PHE A 576 28.54 9.12 -11.69
CA PHE A 576 29.23 8.67 -12.92
C PHE A 576 29.94 7.31 -12.79
N SER A 577 29.96 6.71 -11.60
CA SER A 577 30.52 5.38 -11.34
C SER A 577 29.42 4.34 -11.22
#